data_AF-B6QFM3-F1
#
_entry.id   AF-B6QFM3-F1
#
_cell.length_a   1.000
_cell.length_b   1.000
_cell.length_c   1.000
_cell.angle_alpha   90.00
_cell.angle_beta   90.00
_cell.angle_gamma   90.00
#
_symmetry.space_group_name_H-M   'P 1'
#
loop_
_entity.id
_entity.type
_entity.pdbx_description
1 polymer ?
#
loop_
_entity_poly.entity_id
_entity_poly.type
_entity_poly.pdbx_seq_one_letter_code
_entity_poly.pdbx_strand_id
1 'polypeptide(L)'
;MVLDHETGFAIISSDPGKVSWNALWVGTCNNVYVSLLSDSKQGRNQTPQQQGRLLLYDYGGSGSLREMHLVNFPTTFNFHPLGIGLYREEEDSHARLFVVNQGNVDKSSIEVMDMDYEDARAVHVCSVTDNNHTIRSPNSVSPVSYTSFYVTNDQCLIRRRHPFLSFTERVLGLPLGWVTFVDFSVQSKPICTIVAGGIPFANGILVTPTGREVLVASTSTDIVRIYKRDPETDALSGNYSAVYMTFHPETLSFDRSLNITDPTVFNTNGNFIRGVVATGSPDAGRLFCMAKNPHGCVAPSVVAEIRRGHGLDLSPFPGSLFNLYSKYYARTLYADDGSNYPSGTSSDMDSKRGRLIVSGLYADGLLNITWDPTENRH
;
A
#
# COMPACT_ATOMS: atom_id res chain seq x y z
N MET A 1 -0.09 5.66 0.76
CA MET A 1 0.61 6.91 0.40
C MET A 1 1.63 6.58 -0.68
N VAL A 2 1.94 7.55 -1.55
CA VAL A 2 2.98 7.45 -2.58
C VAL A 2 3.62 8.83 -2.78
N LEU A 3 4.93 8.88 -2.98
CA LEU A 3 5.67 10.09 -3.30
C LEU A 3 5.87 10.24 -4.80
N ASP A 4 5.69 11.46 -5.26
CA ASP A 4 6.16 11.92 -6.55
C ASP A 4 7.43 12.75 -6.35
N HIS A 5 8.58 12.06 -6.37
CA HIS A 5 9.90 12.67 -6.23
C HIS A 5 10.24 13.69 -7.31
N GLU A 6 9.62 13.65 -8.49
CA GLU A 6 9.86 14.67 -9.51
C GLU A 6 9.31 16.02 -9.04
N THR A 7 8.06 16.02 -8.57
CA THR A 7 7.33 17.25 -8.21
C THR A 7 7.51 17.63 -6.74
N GLY A 8 7.96 16.71 -5.88
CA GLY A 8 8.11 16.95 -4.44
C GLY A 8 6.77 16.89 -3.67
N PHE A 9 5.77 16.18 -4.21
CA PHE A 9 4.47 16.00 -3.58
C PHE A 9 4.22 14.56 -3.12
N ALA A 10 3.56 14.40 -1.97
CA ALA A 10 3.04 13.13 -1.50
C ALA A 10 1.52 13.07 -1.72
N ILE A 11 1.04 11.94 -2.24
CA ILE A 11 -0.39 11.64 -2.31
C ILE A 11 -0.72 10.69 -1.17
N ILE A 12 -1.70 11.05 -0.36
CA ILE A 12 -2.12 10.29 0.82
C ILE A 12 -3.61 9.97 0.69
N SER A 13 -3.94 8.68 0.81
CA SER A 13 -5.32 8.24 0.95
C SER A 13 -5.74 8.32 2.43
N SER A 14 -6.83 9.02 2.71
CA SER A 14 -7.40 9.16 4.05
C SER A 14 -8.88 8.82 4.01
N ASP A 15 -9.35 8.01 4.96
CA ASP A 15 -10.75 7.66 5.07
C ASP A 15 -11.16 7.64 6.54
N PRO A 16 -11.82 8.71 7.03
CA PRO A 16 -12.30 8.78 8.41
C PRO A 16 -13.30 7.66 8.76
N GLY A 17 -14.05 7.18 7.77
CA GLY A 17 -14.98 6.06 7.91
C GLY A 17 -14.32 4.69 7.92
N LYS A 18 -12.99 4.58 7.78
CA LYS A 18 -12.25 3.31 7.70
C LYS A 18 -12.53 2.37 8.86
N VAL A 19 -12.76 2.90 10.05
CA VAL A 19 -13.16 2.13 11.24
C VAL A 19 -14.50 1.40 11.04
N SER A 20 -15.42 1.94 10.25
CA SER A 20 -16.74 1.33 10.01
C SER A 20 -16.77 0.29 8.90
N TRP A 21 -15.99 0.44 7.83
CA TRP A 21 -16.04 -0.44 6.65
C TRP A 21 -14.80 -1.32 6.48
N ASN A 22 -13.65 -0.90 7.06
CA ASN A 22 -12.40 -1.63 7.04
C ASN A 22 -12.00 -2.23 8.40
N ALA A 23 -12.93 -2.28 9.36
CA ALA A 23 -12.66 -2.89 10.65
C ALA A 23 -12.10 -4.30 10.46
N LEU A 24 -10.95 -4.54 11.08
CA LEU A 24 -10.32 -5.84 11.13
C LEU A 24 -11.19 -6.92 11.83
N TRP A 25 -12.31 -6.51 12.46
CA TRP A 25 -13.24 -7.30 13.28
C TRP A 25 -14.73 -6.97 12.98
N VAL A 26 -15.21 -7.08 11.74
CA VAL A 26 -16.67 -7.08 11.51
C VAL A 26 -17.27 -8.41 11.99
N GLY A 27 -17.17 -8.78 13.28
CA GLY A 27 -17.52 -10.15 13.70
C GLY A 27 -18.00 -10.39 15.13
N THR A 28 -17.49 -9.71 16.16
CA THR A 28 -17.70 -10.22 17.55
C THR A 28 -18.50 -9.35 18.50
N CYS A 29 -18.88 -8.12 18.17
CA CYS A 29 -19.77 -7.34 19.04
C CYS A 29 -20.68 -6.42 18.21
N ASN A 30 -21.98 -6.73 18.16
CA ASN A 30 -23.14 -5.89 17.79
C ASN A 30 -23.15 -5.02 16.51
N ASN A 31 -22.05 -4.89 15.75
CA ASN A 31 -22.00 -4.04 14.56
C ASN A 31 -22.44 -4.72 13.26
N VAL A 32 -22.76 -6.02 13.29
CA VAL A 32 -23.42 -6.70 12.16
C VAL A 32 -24.85 -6.17 11.96
N TYR A 33 -25.50 -5.66 13.02
CA TYR A 33 -26.87 -5.17 12.93
C TYR A 33 -27.00 -3.73 12.38
N VAL A 34 -25.95 -2.90 12.47
CA VAL A 34 -26.05 -1.48 12.05
C VAL A 34 -25.89 -1.32 10.54
N SER A 35 -25.11 -2.18 9.88
CA SER A 35 -24.91 -2.10 8.43
C SER A 35 -26.01 -2.77 7.59
N LEU A 36 -26.79 -3.68 8.18
CA LEU A 36 -27.82 -4.45 7.45
C LEU A 36 -29.25 -3.94 7.68
N LEU A 37 -29.47 -3.03 8.64
CA LEU A 37 -30.78 -2.45 8.93
C LEU A 37 -30.91 -0.96 8.57
N SER A 38 -29.83 -0.29 8.16
CA SER A 38 -29.89 1.11 7.71
C SER A 38 -30.69 1.30 6.42
N ASP A 39 -31.04 0.23 5.71
CA ASP A 39 -31.81 0.28 4.45
C ASP A 39 -33.32 0.10 4.61
N SER A 40 -33.87 0.01 5.83
CA SER A 40 -35.33 0.08 5.96
C SER A 40 -35.82 0.71 7.26
N LYS A 41 -36.39 1.90 7.07
CA LYS A 41 -37.32 2.65 7.94
C LYS A 41 -36.70 3.65 8.94
N GLN A 42 -37.16 4.90 8.76
CA GLN A 42 -37.18 6.03 9.69
C GLN A 42 -35.90 6.86 9.85
N GLY A 43 -35.80 7.93 9.04
CA GLY A 43 -35.96 9.30 9.55
C GLY A 43 -35.08 9.73 10.73
N ARG A 44 -33.80 9.37 10.75
CA ARG A 44 -32.79 10.05 11.56
C ARG A 44 -31.79 10.69 10.61
N ASN A 45 -31.53 11.98 10.82
CA ASN A 45 -30.48 12.76 10.16
C ASN A 45 -29.19 11.93 10.13
N GLN A 46 -28.92 11.31 8.99
CA GLN A 46 -27.65 10.67 8.72
C GLN A 46 -26.64 11.83 8.65
N THR A 47 -25.73 11.90 9.61
CA THR A 47 -24.48 12.61 9.38
C THR A 47 -23.93 12.10 8.04
N PRO A 48 -23.59 12.99 7.09
CA PRO A 48 -23.13 12.55 5.77
C PRO A 48 -21.99 11.56 5.98
N GLN A 49 -22.18 10.35 5.45
CA GLN A 49 -21.21 9.27 5.54
C GLN A 49 -19.87 9.84 5.05
N GLN A 50 -18.89 9.99 5.95
CA GLN A 50 -17.63 10.66 5.64
C GLN A 50 -16.95 9.88 4.52
N GLN A 51 -16.96 10.46 3.32
CA GLN A 51 -16.31 9.88 2.16
C GLN A 51 -14.79 9.91 2.38
N GLY A 52 -14.12 8.91 1.83
CA GLY A 52 -12.66 8.96 1.72
C GLY A 52 -12.22 10.15 0.89
N ARG A 53 -10.95 10.50 1.03
CA ARG A 53 -10.33 11.64 0.36
C ARG A 53 -8.88 11.35 -0.01
N LEU A 54 -8.40 12.09 -1.00
CA LEU A 54 -7.00 12.15 -1.35
C LEU A 54 -6.44 13.48 -0.85
N LEU A 55 -5.29 13.44 -0.19
CA LEU A 55 -4.58 14.62 0.30
C LEU A 55 -3.27 14.76 -0.49
N LEU A 56 -2.94 15.99 -0.86
CA LEU A 56 -1.71 16.37 -1.52
C LEU A 56 -0.83 17.14 -0.53
N TYR A 57 0.32 16.56 -0.19
CA TYR A 57 1.28 17.14 0.76
C TYR A 57 2.54 17.60 0.02
N ASP A 58 2.83 18.90 0.08
CA ASP A 58 4.03 19.51 -0.50
C ASP A 58 5.23 19.30 0.42
N TYR A 59 5.91 18.17 0.29
CA TYR A 59 7.07 17.86 1.14
C TYR A 59 8.39 18.45 0.62
N GLY A 60 8.45 18.76 -0.68
CA GLY A 60 9.61 19.34 -1.34
C GLY A 60 9.72 20.85 -1.18
N GLY A 61 8.60 21.54 -0.95
CA GLY A 61 8.53 23.00 -0.85
C GLY A 61 7.96 23.47 0.49
N SER A 62 6.68 23.89 0.46
CA SER A 62 6.03 24.68 1.51
C SER A 62 5.63 23.90 2.76
N GLY A 63 5.54 22.57 2.71
CA GLY A 63 4.92 21.77 3.78
C GLY A 63 3.40 21.87 3.82
N SER A 64 2.76 22.41 2.77
CA SER A 64 1.31 22.58 2.73
C SER A 64 0.58 21.26 2.49
N LEU A 65 -0.59 21.10 3.12
CA LEU A 65 -1.48 19.95 2.94
C LEU A 65 -2.79 20.44 2.33
N ARG A 66 -3.13 19.95 1.14
CA ARG A 66 -4.35 20.32 0.40
C ARG A 66 -5.20 19.08 0.17
N GLU A 67 -6.51 19.20 0.32
CA GLU A 67 -7.43 18.14 -0.10
C GLU A 67 -7.58 18.18 -1.62
N MET A 68 -7.49 17.03 -2.28
CA MET A 68 -7.62 16.95 -3.72
C MET A 68 -9.09 16.86 -4.13
N HIS A 69 -9.48 17.67 -5.11
CA HIS A 69 -10.81 17.60 -5.69
C HIS A 69 -10.90 16.48 -6.74
N LEU A 70 -11.81 15.52 -6.51
CA LEU A 70 -12.09 14.45 -7.48
C LEU A 70 -12.96 15.00 -8.61
N VAL A 71 -12.42 15.08 -9.83
CA VAL A 71 -13.12 15.56 -11.02
C VAL A 71 -13.62 14.35 -11.82
N ASN A 72 -14.85 14.41 -12.33
CA ASN A 72 -15.50 13.34 -13.11
C ASN A 72 -15.69 12.00 -12.38
N PHE A 73 -15.41 11.93 -11.08
CA PHE A 73 -15.68 10.71 -10.30
C PHE A 73 -17.20 10.48 -10.21
N PRO A 74 -17.70 9.27 -10.52
CA PRO A 74 -19.13 8.99 -10.51
C PRO A 74 -19.78 9.25 -9.14
N THR A 75 -20.79 10.11 -9.10
CA THR A 75 -21.51 10.49 -7.85
C THR A 75 -22.28 9.34 -7.21
N THR A 76 -22.55 8.27 -7.97
CA THR A 76 -23.20 7.05 -7.50
C THR A 76 -22.26 6.10 -6.75
N PHE A 77 -20.95 6.35 -6.80
CA PHE A 77 -19.95 5.51 -6.15
C PHE A 77 -19.48 6.18 -4.85
N ASN A 78 -19.41 5.39 -3.79
CA ASN A 78 -18.69 5.82 -2.59
C ASN A 78 -17.19 5.72 -2.87
N PHE A 79 -16.42 6.69 -2.38
CA PHE A 79 -14.98 6.67 -2.49
C PHE A 79 -14.39 6.23 -1.15
N HIS A 80 -13.86 5.01 -1.11
CA HIS A 80 -13.22 4.41 0.07
C HIS A 80 -11.82 3.91 -0.33
N PRO A 81 -10.82 4.80 -0.42
CA PRO A 81 -9.50 4.47 -0.93
C PRO A 81 -8.69 3.63 0.09
N LEU A 82 -7.97 2.64 -0.42
CA LEU A 82 -7.08 1.79 0.38
C LEU A 82 -5.63 1.96 -0.09
N GLY A 83 -5.12 1.05 -0.91
CA GLY A 83 -3.80 1.17 -1.55
C GLY A 83 -3.83 2.10 -2.75
N ILE A 84 -2.72 2.80 -2.98
CA ILE A 84 -2.54 3.70 -4.12
C ILE A 84 -1.19 3.45 -4.76
N GLY A 85 -1.10 3.64 -6.07
CA GLY A 85 0.13 3.55 -6.84
C GLY A 85 0.19 4.66 -7.89
N LEU A 86 1.38 5.24 -8.07
CA LEU A 86 1.61 6.30 -9.04
C LEU A 86 2.47 5.76 -10.19
N TYR A 87 2.06 6.06 -11.42
CA TYR A 87 2.83 5.80 -12.63
C TYR A 87 3.18 7.09 -13.34
N ARG A 88 4.42 7.12 -13.84
CA ARG A 88 4.97 8.14 -14.71
C ARG A 88 6.00 7.45 -15.60
N GLU A 89 5.95 7.71 -16.91
CA GLU A 89 6.79 7.03 -17.90
C GLU A 89 8.17 7.70 -18.00
N GLU A 90 8.18 9.03 -18.13
CA GLU A 90 9.39 9.84 -18.24
C GLU A 90 9.30 11.08 -17.32
N GLU A 91 10.45 11.71 -17.07
CA GLU A 91 10.48 13.06 -16.51
C GLU A 91 9.61 13.98 -17.41
N ASP A 92 8.79 14.85 -16.80
CA ASP A 92 7.76 15.69 -17.45
C ASP A 92 6.51 15.01 -18.03
N SER A 93 6.37 13.69 -17.94
CA SER A 93 5.13 13.01 -18.36
C SER A 93 4.00 13.20 -17.33
N HIS A 94 2.74 13.15 -17.78
CA HIS A 94 1.60 13.25 -16.88
C HIS A 94 1.61 12.09 -15.88
N ALA A 95 1.32 12.38 -14.61
CA ALA A 95 1.28 11.37 -13.57
C ALA A 95 -0.12 10.75 -13.48
N ARG A 96 -0.18 9.42 -13.49
CA ARG A 96 -1.41 8.65 -13.36
C ARG A 96 -1.46 7.93 -12.04
N LEU A 97 -2.51 8.19 -11.28
CA LEU A 97 -2.79 7.58 -10.00
C LEU A 97 -3.76 6.40 -10.16
N PHE A 98 -3.40 5.28 -9.58
CA PHE A 98 -4.24 4.09 -9.46
C PHE A 98 -4.65 3.96 -8.00
N VAL A 99 -5.95 3.87 -7.73
CA VAL A 99 -6.51 3.84 -6.38
C VAL A 99 -7.36 2.61 -6.22
N VAL A 100 -7.00 1.74 -5.27
CA VAL A 100 -7.88 0.66 -4.83
C VAL A 100 -9.06 1.28 -4.09
N ASN A 101 -10.26 1.12 -4.63
CA ASN A 101 -11.50 1.62 -4.06
C ASN A 101 -12.37 0.48 -3.54
N GLN A 102 -12.74 0.59 -2.25
CA GLN A 102 -13.58 -0.34 -1.51
C GLN A 102 -15.02 0.21 -1.33
N GLY A 103 -15.38 1.19 -2.16
CA GLY A 103 -16.61 1.97 -2.11
C GLY A 103 -17.91 1.18 -2.17
N ASN A 104 -17.93 0.12 -2.98
CA ASN A 104 -19.15 -0.66 -3.21
C ASN A 104 -19.17 -1.92 -2.32
N VAL A 105 -20.32 -2.20 -1.71
CA VAL A 105 -20.48 -3.33 -0.77
C VAL A 105 -20.12 -4.66 -1.44
N ASP A 106 -20.52 -4.84 -2.70
CA ASP A 106 -20.29 -6.10 -3.43
C ASP A 106 -19.24 -6.02 -4.54
N LYS A 107 -18.66 -4.84 -4.80
CA LYS A 107 -17.74 -4.65 -5.92
C LYS A 107 -16.60 -3.73 -5.53
N SER A 108 -15.40 -4.26 -5.49
CA SER A 108 -14.19 -3.44 -5.37
C SER A 108 -13.73 -3.05 -6.77
N SER A 109 -13.12 -1.88 -6.89
CA SER A 109 -12.64 -1.34 -8.16
C SER A 109 -11.25 -0.77 -8.00
N ILE A 110 -10.54 -0.66 -9.12
CA ILE A 110 -9.34 0.17 -9.22
C ILE A 110 -9.75 1.41 -10.00
N GLU A 111 -9.70 2.57 -9.37
CA GLU A 111 -9.99 3.85 -9.99
C GLU A 111 -8.70 4.40 -10.58
N VAL A 112 -8.75 4.79 -11.86
CA VAL A 112 -7.64 5.37 -12.60
C VAL A 112 -7.90 6.86 -12.74
N MET A 113 -6.96 7.68 -12.29
CA MET A 113 -7.10 9.14 -12.25
C MET A 113 -5.82 9.81 -12.76
N ASP A 114 -5.96 10.87 -13.56
CA ASP A 114 -4.85 11.73 -13.94
C ASP A 114 -4.68 12.86 -12.93
N MET A 115 -3.43 13.16 -12.59
CA MET A 115 -3.06 14.08 -11.53
C MET A 115 -2.83 15.49 -12.06
N ASP A 116 -3.41 16.47 -11.38
CA ASP A 116 -3.14 17.90 -11.57
C ASP A 116 -2.71 18.51 -10.22
N TYR A 117 -1.40 18.75 -10.11
CA TYR A 117 -0.77 19.22 -8.87
C TYR A 117 -1.03 20.70 -8.58
N GLU A 118 -1.23 21.52 -9.62
CA GLU A 118 -1.42 22.97 -9.51
C GLU A 118 -2.75 23.27 -8.82
N ASP A 119 -3.83 22.75 -9.41
CA ASP A 119 -5.19 22.93 -8.91
C ASP A 119 -5.57 21.90 -7.82
N ALA A 120 -4.66 20.99 -7.46
CA ALA A 120 -4.90 19.87 -6.55
C ALA A 120 -6.13 19.06 -6.97
N ARG A 121 -6.16 18.58 -8.21
CA ARG A 121 -7.26 17.78 -8.78
C ARG A 121 -6.80 16.38 -9.14
N ALA A 122 -7.69 15.41 -8.95
CA ALA A 122 -7.55 14.07 -9.48
C ALA A 122 -8.70 13.83 -10.47
N VAL A 123 -8.38 13.78 -11.76
CA VAL A 123 -9.36 13.66 -12.84
C VAL A 123 -9.60 12.19 -13.14
N HIS A 124 -10.81 11.69 -12.83
CA HIS A 124 -11.18 10.31 -13.08
C HIS A 124 -11.18 9.99 -14.58
N VAL A 125 -10.48 8.92 -14.94
CA VAL A 125 -10.36 8.40 -16.31
C VAL A 125 -11.29 7.22 -16.49
N CYS A 126 -11.16 6.20 -15.63
CA CYS A 126 -12.00 5.00 -15.69
C CYS A 126 -11.97 4.21 -14.37
N SER A 127 -12.95 3.30 -14.23
CA SER A 127 -13.01 2.32 -13.15
C SER A 127 -12.75 0.93 -13.70
N VAL A 128 -11.70 0.26 -13.22
CA VAL A 128 -11.32 -1.09 -13.65
C VAL A 128 -11.91 -2.11 -12.66
N THR A 129 -12.72 -3.04 -13.18
CA THR A 129 -13.34 -4.12 -12.42
C THR A 129 -13.41 -5.38 -13.26
N ASP A 130 -13.44 -6.56 -12.64
CA ASP A 130 -13.57 -7.85 -13.33
C ASP A 130 -14.75 -8.68 -12.81
N ASN A 131 -15.74 -8.03 -12.21
CA ASN A 131 -16.89 -8.66 -11.56
C ASN A 131 -16.52 -9.66 -10.46
N ASN A 132 -15.43 -9.43 -9.72
CA ASN A 132 -14.92 -10.26 -8.63
C ASN A 132 -14.41 -11.64 -9.06
N HIS A 133 -13.99 -11.80 -10.33
CA HIS A 133 -13.42 -13.06 -10.80
C HIS A 133 -12.01 -13.26 -10.25
N THR A 134 -11.16 -12.25 -10.39
CA THR A 134 -9.76 -12.22 -9.96
C THR A 134 -9.42 -10.96 -9.16
N ILE A 135 -10.23 -9.89 -9.23
CA ILE A 135 -10.15 -8.69 -8.40
C ILE A 135 -11.30 -8.73 -7.39
N ARG A 136 -11.10 -9.52 -6.34
CA ARG A 136 -12.16 -9.88 -5.38
C ARG A 136 -12.05 -9.09 -4.08
N SER A 137 -10.84 -8.96 -3.55
CA SER A 137 -10.54 -8.25 -2.30
C SER A 137 -9.24 -7.47 -2.48
N PRO A 138 -9.21 -6.48 -3.41
CA PRO A 138 -8.00 -5.76 -3.73
C PRO A 138 -7.51 -4.96 -2.52
N ASN A 139 -6.21 -4.97 -2.28
CA ASN A 139 -5.60 -4.27 -1.15
C ASN A 139 -4.64 -3.16 -1.61
N SER A 140 -3.62 -3.54 -2.39
CA SER A 140 -2.63 -2.61 -2.95
C SER A 140 -2.48 -2.79 -4.45
N VAL A 141 -2.04 -1.71 -5.12
CA VAL A 141 -1.84 -1.66 -6.57
C VAL A 141 -0.42 -1.14 -6.88
N SER A 142 0.23 -1.72 -7.88
CA SER A 142 1.52 -1.25 -8.41
C SER A 142 1.44 -1.14 -9.93
N PRO A 143 1.37 0.08 -10.48
CA PRO A 143 1.25 0.27 -11.92
C PRO A 143 2.57 0.11 -12.65
N VAL A 144 2.50 -0.42 -13.88
CA VAL A 144 3.66 -0.62 -14.77
C VAL A 144 3.53 0.12 -16.09
N SER A 145 2.32 0.54 -16.45
CA SER A 145 2.06 1.47 -17.55
C SER A 145 0.84 2.34 -17.25
N TYR A 146 0.51 3.25 -18.17
CA TYR A 146 -0.73 4.00 -18.13
C TYR A 146 -2.00 3.14 -18.21
N THR A 147 -1.88 1.88 -18.63
CA THR A 147 -2.99 0.96 -18.91
C THR A 147 -2.80 -0.44 -18.31
N SER A 148 -1.77 -0.66 -17.51
CA SER A 148 -1.50 -1.96 -16.88
C SER A 148 -0.88 -1.86 -15.51
N PHE A 149 -1.24 -2.79 -14.63
CA PHE A 149 -0.83 -2.81 -13.23
C PHE A 149 -0.95 -4.21 -12.61
N TYR A 150 -0.26 -4.40 -11.49
CA TYR A 150 -0.47 -5.53 -10.59
C TYR A 150 -1.34 -5.09 -9.40
N VAL A 151 -2.23 -5.97 -8.96
CA VAL A 151 -3.05 -5.76 -7.77
C VAL A 151 -3.01 -6.99 -6.87
N THR A 152 -2.85 -6.77 -5.57
CA THR A 152 -2.92 -7.82 -4.55
C THR A 152 -4.36 -8.03 -4.11
N ASN A 153 -4.75 -9.29 -3.95
CA ASN A 153 -6.00 -9.70 -3.35
C ASN A 153 -5.69 -10.37 -2.01
N ASP A 154 -6.10 -9.73 -0.93
CA ASP A 154 -5.64 -10.08 0.42
C ASP A 154 -6.25 -11.38 0.94
N GLN A 155 -7.49 -11.67 0.55
CA GLN A 155 -8.21 -12.85 1.01
C GLN A 155 -9.17 -13.41 -0.05
N CYS A 156 -9.36 -14.73 -0.02
CA CYS A 156 -10.40 -15.39 -0.80
C CYS A 156 -11.76 -15.26 -0.14
N LEU A 157 -11.84 -15.45 1.18
CA LEU A 157 -13.08 -15.35 1.93
C LEU A 157 -13.35 -13.88 2.26
N ILE A 158 -14.10 -13.21 1.38
CA ILE A 158 -14.40 -11.77 1.50
C ILE A 158 -15.01 -11.47 2.88
N ARG A 159 -14.36 -10.57 3.64
CA ARG A 159 -14.81 -10.12 4.96
C ARG A 159 -16.27 -9.72 5.04
N ARG A 160 -16.78 -9.01 4.02
CA ARG A 160 -18.18 -8.54 3.97
C ARG A 160 -19.20 -9.69 3.94
N ARG A 161 -18.85 -10.84 3.36
CA ARG A 161 -19.75 -12.00 3.24
C ARG A 161 -19.52 -13.05 4.32
N HIS A 162 -18.26 -13.26 4.71
CA HIS A 162 -17.87 -14.29 5.68
C HIS A 162 -16.90 -13.72 6.71
N PRO A 163 -17.35 -12.84 7.60
CA PRO A 163 -16.45 -12.13 8.51
C PRO A 163 -15.62 -13.07 9.39
N PHE A 164 -16.25 -14.10 9.97
CA PHE A 164 -15.54 -15.08 10.79
C PHE A 164 -14.52 -15.89 9.97
N LEU A 165 -14.89 -16.32 8.77
CA LEU A 165 -13.98 -17.10 7.92
C LEU A 165 -12.81 -16.25 7.41
N SER A 166 -13.06 -14.99 7.04
CA SER A 166 -12.02 -14.03 6.65
C SER A 166 -11.03 -13.77 7.79
N PHE A 167 -11.54 -13.68 9.02
CA PHE A 167 -10.71 -13.53 10.21
C PHE A 167 -9.86 -14.78 10.46
N THR A 168 -10.45 -15.98 10.35
CA THR A 168 -9.70 -17.23 10.50
C THR A 168 -8.66 -17.42 9.39
N GLU A 169 -8.98 -17.04 8.15
CA GLU A 169 -8.05 -17.09 7.01
C GLU A 169 -6.81 -16.24 7.32
N ARG A 170 -7.01 -15.02 7.80
CA ARG A 170 -5.92 -14.10 8.16
C ARG A 170 -5.12 -14.58 9.37
N VAL A 171 -5.77 -14.96 10.47
CA VAL A 171 -5.11 -15.33 11.73
C VAL A 171 -4.35 -16.65 11.61
N LEU A 172 -4.88 -17.63 10.87
CA LEU A 172 -4.19 -18.88 10.61
C LEU A 172 -3.16 -18.78 9.49
N GLY A 173 -3.03 -17.62 8.84
CA GLY A 173 -2.12 -17.41 7.72
C GLY A 173 -2.39 -18.37 6.57
N LEU A 174 -3.66 -18.65 6.26
CA LEU A 174 -4.00 -19.54 5.16
C LEU A 174 -3.53 -18.91 3.84
N PRO A 175 -2.89 -19.68 2.93
CA PRO A 175 -2.31 -19.16 1.70
C PRO A 175 -3.38 -18.98 0.62
N LEU A 176 -4.35 -18.11 0.89
CA LEU A 176 -5.53 -17.91 0.03
C LEU A 176 -5.54 -16.57 -0.70
N GLY A 177 -4.59 -15.67 -0.44
CA GLY A 177 -4.38 -14.45 -1.22
C GLY A 177 -3.53 -14.66 -2.48
N TRP A 178 -3.63 -13.74 -3.43
CA TRP A 178 -2.97 -13.81 -4.74
C TRP A 178 -2.69 -12.42 -5.34
N VAL A 179 -1.94 -12.40 -6.44
CA VAL A 179 -1.66 -11.22 -7.27
C VAL A 179 -2.29 -11.41 -8.63
N THR A 180 -2.99 -10.39 -9.09
CA THR A 180 -3.59 -10.32 -10.42
C THR A 180 -2.85 -9.26 -11.23
N PHE A 181 -2.39 -9.61 -12.43
CA PHE A 181 -1.97 -8.65 -13.45
C PHE A 181 -3.20 -8.22 -14.27
N VAL A 182 -3.31 -6.93 -14.52
CA VAL A 182 -4.44 -6.31 -15.22
C VAL A 182 -3.92 -5.47 -16.37
N ASP A 183 -4.46 -5.70 -17.56
CA ASP A 183 -4.24 -4.87 -18.75
C ASP A 183 -5.58 -4.43 -19.33
N PHE A 184 -5.77 -3.12 -19.47
CA PHE A 184 -6.98 -2.51 -20.03
C PHE A 184 -6.70 -1.62 -21.25
N SER A 185 -5.56 -1.82 -21.92
CA SER A 185 -5.11 -1.03 -23.08
C SER A 185 -5.99 -1.19 -24.34
N VAL A 186 -6.40 -2.40 -24.68
CA VAL A 186 -6.93 -2.74 -26.03
C VAL A 186 -8.43 -3.08 -26.03
N GLN A 187 -9.05 -3.38 -24.89
CA GLN A 187 -10.40 -3.96 -24.85
C GLN A 187 -11.37 -3.20 -23.95
N SER A 188 -12.67 -3.26 -24.30
CA SER A 188 -13.76 -2.75 -23.45
C SER A 188 -13.86 -3.47 -22.10
N LYS A 189 -13.20 -4.62 -21.94
CA LYS A 189 -13.06 -5.36 -20.69
C LYS A 189 -11.58 -5.57 -20.39
N PRO A 190 -11.14 -5.38 -19.13
CA PRO A 190 -9.76 -5.64 -18.76
C PRO A 190 -9.42 -7.13 -18.88
N ILE A 191 -8.20 -7.43 -19.34
CA ILE A 191 -7.61 -8.76 -19.26
C ILE A 191 -7.00 -8.89 -17.87
N CYS A 192 -7.54 -9.81 -17.07
CA CYS A 192 -7.06 -10.07 -15.71
C CYS A 192 -6.52 -11.48 -15.60
N THR A 193 -5.27 -11.62 -15.16
CA THR A 193 -4.58 -12.92 -15.01
C THR A 193 -3.97 -13.05 -13.63
N ILE A 194 -4.23 -14.16 -12.95
CA ILE A 194 -3.56 -14.46 -11.68
C ILE A 194 -2.12 -14.87 -11.99
N VAL A 195 -1.16 -14.09 -11.52
CA VAL A 195 0.29 -14.26 -11.81
C VAL A 195 1.07 -14.83 -10.63
N ALA A 196 0.55 -14.73 -9.41
CA ALA A 196 1.10 -15.39 -8.24
C ALA A 196 -0.02 -15.72 -7.26
N GLY A 197 0.00 -16.91 -6.66
CA GLY A 197 -0.99 -17.33 -5.66
C GLY A 197 -0.33 -17.84 -4.39
N GLY A 198 -1.16 -18.24 -3.42
CA GLY A 198 -0.66 -18.87 -2.20
C GLY A 198 0.01 -17.90 -1.24
N ILE A 199 -0.46 -16.65 -1.17
CA ILE A 199 0.13 -15.58 -0.37
C ILE A 199 -0.79 -15.29 0.82
N PRO A 200 -0.40 -15.66 2.06
CA PRO A 200 -1.15 -15.31 3.26
C PRO A 200 -1.28 -13.80 3.45
N PHE A 201 -2.50 -13.29 3.28
CA PHE A 201 -2.81 -11.87 3.42
C PHE A 201 -1.93 -10.97 2.53
N ALA A 202 -2.09 -11.13 1.21
CA ALA A 202 -1.36 -10.37 0.20
C ALA A 202 -1.71 -8.88 0.27
N ASN A 203 -0.74 -8.05 0.66
CA ASN A 203 -0.97 -6.66 1.04
C ASN A 203 -0.22 -5.72 0.10
N GLY A 204 0.79 -4.98 0.56
CA GLY A 204 1.64 -4.13 -0.25
C GLY A 204 2.26 -4.86 -1.45
N ILE A 205 2.28 -4.20 -2.60
CA ILE A 205 2.92 -4.67 -3.82
C ILE A 205 3.73 -3.56 -4.45
N LEU A 206 4.88 -3.91 -5.00
CA LEU A 206 5.82 -2.99 -5.61
C LEU A 206 6.50 -3.64 -6.82
N VAL A 207 6.43 -2.99 -7.96
CA VAL A 207 7.35 -3.25 -9.08
C VAL A 207 8.58 -2.34 -8.93
N THR A 208 9.78 -2.91 -9.03
CA THR A 208 11.01 -2.11 -8.99
C THR A 208 11.08 -1.15 -10.19
N PRO A 209 11.78 0.01 -10.10
CA PRO A 209 11.92 0.93 -11.23
C PRO A 209 12.47 0.29 -12.51
N THR A 210 13.29 -0.75 -12.39
CA THR A 210 13.79 -1.54 -13.53
C THR A 210 12.75 -2.43 -14.20
N GLY A 211 11.57 -2.61 -13.59
CA GLY A 211 10.52 -3.51 -14.08
C GLY A 211 10.85 -5.00 -13.99
N ARG A 212 11.98 -5.39 -13.37
CA ARG A 212 12.48 -6.79 -13.38
C ARG A 212 12.10 -7.60 -12.14
N GLU A 213 11.73 -6.95 -11.05
CA GLU A 213 11.34 -7.63 -9.82
C GLU A 213 10.02 -7.07 -9.29
N VAL A 214 9.18 -7.96 -8.78
CA VAL A 214 7.93 -7.62 -8.10
C VAL A 214 8.00 -8.14 -6.68
N LEU A 215 7.78 -7.24 -5.73
CA LEU A 215 7.78 -7.54 -4.32
C LEU A 215 6.35 -7.51 -3.79
N VAL A 216 6.01 -8.50 -2.97
CA VAL A 216 4.67 -8.64 -2.39
C VAL A 216 4.79 -8.92 -0.90
N ALA A 217 4.14 -8.10 -0.09
CA ALA A 217 4.04 -8.30 1.34
C ALA A 217 3.01 -9.41 1.66
N SER A 218 3.45 -10.39 2.45
CA SER A 218 2.66 -11.47 3.02
C SER A 218 2.51 -11.18 4.51
N THR A 219 1.54 -10.32 4.85
CA THR A 219 1.42 -9.70 6.17
C THR A 219 1.18 -10.73 7.28
N SER A 220 0.40 -11.79 7.04
CA SER A 220 0.10 -12.82 8.05
C SER A 220 1.28 -13.75 8.38
N THR A 221 2.37 -13.70 7.62
CA THR A 221 3.54 -14.57 7.80
C THR A 221 4.85 -13.81 7.93
N ASP A 222 4.80 -12.48 8.04
CA ASP A 222 5.99 -11.62 8.21
C ASP A 222 7.04 -11.79 7.12
N ILE A 223 6.59 -11.98 5.88
CA ILE A 223 7.48 -12.23 4.74
C ILE A 223 7.20 -11.23 3.63
N VAL A 224 8.25 -10.67 3.05
CA VAL A 224 8.19 -10.04 1.73
C VAL A 224 8.70 -11.03 0.69
N ARG A 225 7.85 -11.38 -0.28
CA ARG A 225 8.18 -12.28 -1.38
C ARG A 225 8.66 -11.48 -2.57
N ILE A 226 9.77 -11.89 -3.17
CA ILE A 226 10.40 -11.25 -4.33
C ILE A 226 10.32 -12.20 -5.51
N TYR A 227 9.55 -11.83 -6.52
CA TYR A 227 9.38 -12.54 -7.79
C TYR A 227 10.22 -11.87 -8.87
N LYS A 228 10.74 -12.66 -9.81
CA LYS A 228 11.26 -12.11 -11.07
C LYS A 228 10.08 -11.83 -11.99
N ARG A 229 10.09 -10.68 -12.65
CA ARG A 229 9.13 -10.29 -13.69
C ARG A 229 9.80 -10.39 -15.05
N ASP A 230 9.10 -10.99 -16.00
CA ASP A 230 9.42 -10.90 -17.41
C ASP A 230 8.80 -9.60 -17.98
N PRO A 231 9.59 -8.61 -18.41
CA PRO A 231 9.04 -7.35 -18.89
C PRO A 231 8.22 -7.44 -20.17
N GLU A 232 8.44 -8.49 -20.98
CA GLU A 232 7.73 -8.68 -22.25
C GLU A 232 6.34 -9.30 -22.06
N THR A 233 6.18 -10.13 -21.04
CA THR A 233 4.95 -10.91 -20.82
C THR A 233 4.20 -10.53 -19.56
N ASP A 234 4.78 -9.69 -18.69
CA ASP A 234 4.28 -9.37 -17.35
C ASP A 234 4.12 -10.60 -16.43
N ALA A 235 4.65 -11.76 -16.82
CA ALA A 235 4.60 -12.97 -16.03
C ALA A 235 5.58 -12.92 -14.86
N LEU A 236 5.18 -13.51 -13.72
CA LEU A 236 6.03 -13.68 -12.56
C LEU A 236 6.62 -15.09 -12.52
N SER A 237 7.84 -15.21 -11.97
CA SER A 237 8.48 -16.51 -11.77
C SER A 237 7.67 -17.39 -10.82
N GLY A 238 7.60 -18.71 -11.09
CA GLY A 238 6.90 -19.66 -10.21
C GLY A 238 7.51 -19.83 -8.82
N ASN A 239 8.78 -19.42 -8.65
CA ASN A 239 9.47 -19.35 -7.36
C ASN A 239 9.68 -17.89 -6.92
N TYR A 240 9.90 -17.70 -5.63
CA TYR A 240 10.21 -16.39 -5.04
C TYR A 240 11.38 -16.50 -4.09
N SER A 241 12.09 -15.38 -3.87
CA SER A 241 12.95 -15.20 -2.71
C SER A 241 12.15 -14.63 -1.55
N ALA A 242 12.51 -14.94 -0.32
CA ALA A 242 11.83 -14.45 0.87
C ALA A 242 12.74 -13.52 1.68
N VAL A 243 12.15 -12.45 2.21
CA VAL A 243 12.75 -11.61 3.25
C VAL A 243 11.87 -11.76 4.48
N TYR A 244 12.45 -12.28 5.56
CA TYR A 244 11.75 -12.47 6.84
C TYR A 244 11.86 -11.19 7.66
N MET A 245 10.73 -10.65 8.06
CA MET A 245 10.62 -9.39 8.78
C MET A 245 10.37 -9.67 10.27
N THR A 246 10.72 -8.72 11.14
CA THR A 246 10.37 -8.75 12.58
C THR A 246 9.00 -8.14 12.88
N PHE A 247 8.29 -7.69 11.84
CA PHE A 247 7.00 -7.03 11.92
C PHE A 247 6.12 -7.47 10.75
N HIS A 248 4.81 -7.23 10.85
CA HIS A 248 3.86 -7.53 9.79
C HIS A 248 4.00 -6.49 8.67
N PRO A 249 4.58 -6.81 7.49
CA PRO A 249 4.74 -5.83 6.42
C PRO A 249 3.37 -5.50 5.83
N GLU A 250 2.99 -4.22 5.80
CA GLU A 250 1.72 -3.75 5.24
C GLU A 250 1.92 -3.15 3.85
N THR A 251 2.68 -2.06 3.71
CA THR A 251 2.98 -1.47 2.40
C THR A 251 4.43 -1.63 1.99
N LEU A 252 4.66 -1.60 0.68
CA LEU A 252 5.97 -1.55 0.06
C LEU A 252 6.05 -0.33 -0.85
N SER A 253 7.17 0.38 -0.81
CA SER A 253 7.51 1.48 -1.71
C SER A 253 8.97 1.35 -2.15
N PHE A 254 9.33 2.06 -3.22
CA PHE A 254 10.71 2.17 -3.66
C PHE A 254 11.09 3.64 -3.59
N ASP A 255 12.25 3.94 -3.03
CA ASP A 255 12.83 5.28 -3.09
C ASP A 255 13.19 5.62 -4.54
N ARG A 256 12.22 6.22 -5.24
CA ARG A 256 12.35 6.54 -6.67
C ARG A 256 13.30 7.70 -6.92
N SER A 257 13.75 8.42 -5.89
CA SER A 257 14.79 9.44 -6.03
C SER A 257 16.17 8.85 -6.36
N LEU A 258 16.35 7.53 -6.19
CA LEU A 258 17.57 6.81 -6.51
C LEU A 258 17.68 6.52 -8.01
N ASN A 259 18.86 6.78 -8.57
CA ASN A 259 19.10 6.60 -10.00
C ASN A 259 19.14 5.11 -10.39
N ILE A 260 18.36 4.74 -11.42
CA ILE A 260 18.30 3.39 -11.98
C ILE A 260 19.65 2.89 -12.53
N THR A 261 20.53 3.78 -12.96
CA THR A 261 21.86 3.44 -13.48
C THR A 261 22.92 3.32 -12.39
N ASP A 262 22.58 3.61 -11.12
CA ASP A 262 23.53 3.55 -10.00
C ASP A 262 23.83 2.07 -9.63
N PRO A 263 25.09 1.61 -9.77
CA PRO A 263 25.46 0.23 -9.47
C PRO A 263 25.39 -0.12 -7.97
N THR A 264 25.22 0.87 -7.09
CA THR A 264 24.98 0.67 -5.65
C THR A 264 23.49 0.45 -5.34
N VAL A 265 22.60 0.83 -6.27
CA VAL A 265 21.14 0.70 -6.14
C VAL A 265 20.63 -0.49 -6.94
N PHE A 266 21.15 -0.75 -8.13
CA PHE A 266 20.80 -1.88 -8.97
C PHE A 266 22.03 -2.64 -9.43
N ASN A 267 21.93 -3.97 -9.52
CA ASN A 267 23.02 -4.78 -10.10
C ASN A 267 22.96 -4.77 -11.63
N THR A 268 23.99 -5.34 -12.27
CA THR A 268 24.10 -5.43 -13.73
C THR A 268 22.94 -6.15 -14.42
N ASN A 269 22.22 -7.00 -13.69
CA ASN A 269 21.04 -7.70 -14.17
C ASN A 269 19.74 -6.90 -13.95
N GLY A 270 19.82 -5.65 -13.50
CA GLY A 270 18.69 -4.77 -13.18
C GLY A 270 17.88 -5.19 -11.95
N ASN A 271 18.45 -6.01 -11.07
CA ASN A 271 17.80 -6.37 -9.81
C ASN A 271 18.18 -5.35 -8.73
N PHE A 272 17.27 -5.05 -7.81
CA PHE A 272 17.56 -4.07 -6.76
C PHE A 272 18.61 -4.59 -5.77
N ILE A 273 19.45 -3.68 -5.29
CA ILE A 273 20.41 -3.85 -4.21
C ILE A 273 19.90 -3.14 -2.95
N ARG A 274 19.29 -1.95 -3.08
CA ARG A 274 18.68 -1.18 -1.98
C ARG A 274 17.54 -0.30 -2.49
N GLY A 275 16.91 0.48 -1.60
CA GLY A 275 15.85 1.43 -1.95
C GLY A 275 14.42 0.92 -1.76
N VAL A 276 14.21 -0.38 -1.52
CA VAL A 276 12.88 -0.89 -1.15
C VAL A 276 12.59 -0.53 0.30
N VAL A 277 11.47 0.12 0.57
CA VAL A 277 11.01 0.47 1.91
C VAL A 277 9.77 -0.36 2.25
N ALA A 278 9.80 -1.02 3.40
CA ALA A 278 8.70 -1.81 3.94
C ALA A 278 8.26 -1.22 5.28
N THR A 279 6.94 -1.10 5.45
CA THR A 279 6.34 -0.46 6.63
C THR A 279 5.22 -1.30 7.19
N GLY A 280 5.13 -1.35 8.51
CA GLY A 280 4.05 -2.02 9.21
C GLY A 280 4.24 -2.00 10.72
N SER A 281 3.55 -2.93 11.39
CA SER A 281 3.53 -3.02 12.85
C SER A 281 3.92 -4.42 13.32
N PRO A 282 4.74 -4.55 14.38
CA PRO A 282 5.04 -5.83 14.99
C PRO A 282 3.92 -6.37 15.89
N ASP A 283 2.89 -5.57 16.18
CA ASP A 283 1.79 -5.98 17.07
C ASP A 283 0.43 -5.80 16.39
N ALA A 284 -0.04 -6.86 15.73
CA ALA A 284 -1.38 -6.91 15.16
C ALA A 284 -2.48 -6.72 16.22
N GLY A 285 -2.26 -7.18 17.46
CA GLY A 285 -3.17 -7.02 18.59
C GLY A 285 -3.46 -5.55 18.91
N ARG A 286 -2.42 -4.72 18.94
CA ARG A 286 -2.54 -3.28 19.16
C ARG A 286 -3.14 -2.55 17.95
N LEU A 287 -2.81 -2.96 16.72
CA LEU A 287 -3.52 -2.46 15.53
C LEU A 287 -5.02 -2.78 15.60
N PHE A 288 -5.40 -3.98 16.06
CA PHE A 288 -6.80 -4.34 16.28
C PHE A 288 -7.45 -3.51 17.37
N CYS A 289 -6.72 -3.17 18.43
CA CYS A 289 -7.20 -2.29 19.47
C CYS A 289 -7.48 -0.89 18.92
N MET A 290 -6.55 -0.31 18.16
CA MET A 290 -6.73 1.01 17.54
C MET A 290 -7.88 1.01 16.54
N ALA A 291 -8.09 -0.08 15.80
CA ALA A 291 -9.23 -0.21 14.90
C ALA A 291 -10.59 -0.12 15.63
N LYS A 292 -10.67 -0.47 16.93
CA LYS A 292 -11.90 -0.36 17.74
C LYS A 292 -12.02 1.01 18.40
N ASN A 293 -10.91 1.55 18.87
CA ASN A 293 -10.83 2.86 19.50
C ASN A 293 -9.48 3.50 19.16
N PRO A 294 -9.40 4.35 18.11
CA PRO A 294 -8.14 4.90 17.61
C PRO A 294 -7.31 5.64 18.65
N HIS A 295 -7.96 6.23 19.66
CA HIS A 295 -7.29 6.97 20.74
C HIS A 295 -7.15 6.17 22.05
N GLY A 296 -7.66 4.94 22.10
CA GLY A 296 -7.67 4.12 23.32
C GLY A 296 -6.38 3.32 23.56
N CYS A 297 -5.55 3.19 22.53
CA CYS A 297 -4.30 2.43 22.56
C CYS A 297 -3.40 2.89 21.41
N VAL A 298 -2.13 2.52 21.49
CA VAL A 298 -1.11 2.87 20.49
C VAL A 298 -0.45 1.61 19.97
N ALA A 299 -0.45 1.45 18.65
CA ALA A 299 0.23 0.35 17.97
C ALA A 299 1.64 0.79 17.56
N PRO A 300 2.65 -0.08 17.75
CA PRO A 300 4.02 0.21 17.31
C PRO A 300 4.10 0.40 15.80
N SER A 301 5.15 1.10 15.37
CA SER A 301 5.39 1.45 13.97
C SER A 301 6.83 1.14 13.61
N VAL A 302 7.03 0.41 12.52
CA VAL A 302 8.37 0.06 12.02
C VAL A 302 8.44 0.34 10.52
N VAL A 303 9.53 0.99 10.12
CA VAL A 303 9.92 1.21 8.73
C VAL A 303 11.31 0.63 8.54
N ALA A 304 11.49 -0.22 7.54
CA ALA A 304 12.78 -0.83 7.22
C ALA A 304 13.09 -0.77 5.72
N GLU A 305 14.36 -0.57 5.37
CA GLU A 305 14.85 -0.67 4.00
C GLU A 305 15.30 -2.11 3.73
N ILE A 306 14.68 -2.76 2.75
CA ILE A 306 15.09 -4.08 2.27
C ILE A 306 16.27 -3.92 1.32
N ARG A 307 17.34 -4.67 1.61
CA ARG A 307 18.59 -4.68 0.84
C ARG A 307 18.97 -6.09 0.43
N ARG A 308 19.62 -6.21 -0.72
CA ARG A 308 20.24 -7.46 -1.19
C ARG A 308 21.63 -7.61 -0.59
N GLY A 309 21.97 -8.83 -0.18
CA GLY A 309 23.24 -9.17 0.45
C GLY A 309 23.11 -9.26 1.97
N HIS A 310 24.21 -8.93 2.65
CA HIS A 310 24.32 -9.00 4.10
C HIS A 310 24.71 -7.62 4.65
N GLY A 311 24.20 -7.29 5.83
CA GLY A 311 24.56 -6.07 6.53
C GLY A 311 24.14 -6.11 7.99
N LEU A 312 24.74 -5.21 8.76
CA LEU A 312 24.42 -5.02 10.16
C LEU A 312 23.24 -4.05 10.28
N ASP A 313 22.24 -4.45 11.06
CA ASP A 313 21.23 -3.54 11.56
C ASP A 313 21.60 -3.17 13.00
N LEU A 314 21.88 -1.89 13.23
CA LEU A 314 22.27 -1.37 14.55
C LEU A 314 21.06 -1.02 15.42
N SER A 315 19.85 -1.10 14.86
CA SER A 315 18.64 -0.85 15.62
C SER A 315 18.46 -1.90 16.73
N PRO A 316 18.06 -1.48 17.96
CA PRO A 316 17.61 -2.41 19.00
C PRO A 316 16.44 -3.29 18.55
N PHE A 317 15.66 -2.81 17.58
CA PHE A 317 14.61 -3.57 16.90
C PHE A 317 14.99 -3.72 15.41
N PRO A 318 15.72 -4.78 15.03
CA PRO A 318 16.19 -4.97 13.67
C PRO A 318 15.02 -5.29 12.74
N GLY A 319 15.10 -4.90 11.46
CA GLY A 319 14.00 -5.09 10.49
C GLY A 319 13.80 -6.54 10.06
N SER A 320 14.85 -7.36 10.14
CA SER A 320 14.84 -8.79 9.84
C SER A 320 15.61 -9.61 10.87
N LEU A 321 15.16 -10.84 11.14
CA LEU A 321 15.87 -11.78 12.00
C LEU A 321 16.93 -12.56 11.20
N PHE A 322 18.09 -12.79 11.79
CA PHE A 322 19.15 -13.70 11.32
C PHE A 322 19.71 -13.37 9.91
N ASN A 323 20.55 -12.33 9.82
CA ASN A 323 21.11 -11.82 8.57
C ASN A 323 22.34 -12.57 8.01
N LEU A 324 22.81 -13.66 8.64
CA LEU A 324 24.10 -14.27 8.30
C LEU A 324 24.08 -15.13 7.02
N TYR A 325 22.91 -15.67 6.63
CA TYR A 325 22.79 -16.61 5.50
C TYR A 325 21.64 -16.30 4.54
N SER A 326 20.89 -15.22 4.77
CA SER A 326 19.81 -14.79 3.88
C SER A 326 20.37 -13.97 2.71
N LYS A 327 19.81 -14.17 1.51
CA LYS A 327 20.16 -13.36 0.32
C LYS A 327 19.78 -11.87 0.47
N TYR A 328 18.92 -11.56 1.44
CA TYR A 328 18.38 -10.23 1.71
C TYR A 328 18.33 -9.99 3.21
N TYR A 329 18.40 -8.73 3.61
CA TYR A 329 18.15 -8.28 4.98
C TYR A 329 17.34 -6.98 4.96
N ALA A 330 16.68 -6.66 6.06
CA ALA A 330 15.98 -5.40 6.24
C ALA A 330 16.70 -4.59 7.33
N ARG A 331 17.08 -3.36 6.98
CA ARG A 331 17.69 -2.39 7.88
C ARG A 331 16.62 -1.44 8.39
N THR A 332 16.42 -1.37 9.71
CA THR A 332 15.46 -0.45 10.31
C THR A 332 15.87 1.01 10.04
N LEU A 333 14.90 1.79 9.55
CA LEU A 333 14.98 3.23 9.30
C LEU A 333 14.27 4.02 10.41
N TYR A 334 13.16 3.48 10.91
CA TYR A 334 12.39 4.02 12.02
C TYR A 334 11.74 2.87 12.77
N ALA A 335 11.77 2.92 14.10
CA ALA A 335 11.04 2.01 14.97
C ALA A 335 10.60 2.75 16.22
N ASP A 336 9.32 2.60 16.57
CA ASP A 336 8.69 3.24 17.70
C ASP A 336 7.64 2.32 18.33
N ASP A 337 7.42 2.46 19.63
CA ASP A 337 6.42 1.68 20.37
C ASP A 337 4.97 2.19 20.18
N GLY A 338 4.82 3.24 19.38
CA GLY A 338 3.57 3.93 19.06
C GLY A 338 3.38 5.23 19.85
N SER A 339 4.30 5.57 20.76
CA SER A 339 4.24 6.82 21.52
C SER A 339 4.56 8.07 20.68
N ASN A 340 5.42 7.96 19.67
CA ASN A 340 5.74 9.06 18.77
C ASN A 340 4.80 9.08 17.56
N TYR A 341 4.64 7.95 16.88
CA TYR A 341 3.70 7.84 15.77
C TYR A 341 3.12 6.43 15.73
N PRO A 342 1.84 6.25 16.08
CA PRO A 342 1.24 4.93 16.16
C PRO A 342 0.80 4.42 14.79
N SER A 343 0.60 3.11 14.67
CA SER A 343 -0.08 2.49 13.53
C SER A 343 0.51 2.87 12.17
N GLY A 344 1.82 3.03 12.05
CA GLY A 344 2.51 3.32 10.79
C GLY A 344 2.35 2.16 9.82
N THR A 345 1.62 2.38 8.73
CA THR A 345 1.27 1.33 7.78
C THR A 345 1.61 1.67 6.35
N SER A 346 1.83 2.95 6.04
CA SER A 346 2.30 3.38 4.73
C SER A 346 3.41 4.39 4.85
N SER A 347 4.54 4.13 4.19
CA SER A 347 5.64 5.08 4.11
C SER A 347 6.22 5.13 2.71
N ASP A 348 6.97 6.19 2.44
CA ASP A 348 7.77 6.30 1.23
C ASP A 348 8.92 7.29 1.50
N MET A 349 9.99 7.18 0.71
CA MET A 349 11.27 7.83 0.95
C MET A 349 11.73 8.60 -0.29
N ASP A 350 12.31 9.77 -0.05
CA ASP A 350 13.05 10.57 -1.03
C ASP A 350 14.43 10.85 -0.44
N SER A 351 15.39 9.95 -0.70
CA SER A 351 16.76 10.11 -0.18
C SER A 351 17.46 11.36 -0.72
N LYS A 352 17.14 11.79 -1.95
CA LYS A 352 17.73 12.99 -2.56
C LYS A 352 17.35 14.27 -1.81
N ARG A 353 16.11 14.34 -1.30
CA ARG A 353 15.64 15.44 -0.44
C ARG A 353 15.78 15.20 1.06
N GLY A 354 16.25 14.01 1.45
CA GLY A 354 16.45 13.63 2.85
C GLY A 354 15.14 13.52 3.62
N ARG A 355 14.12 12.90 3.00
CA ARG A 355 12.77 12.79 3.56
C ARG A 355 12.32 11.34 3.66
N LEU A 356 11.74 10.98 4.80
CA LEU A 356 10.98 9.75 5.00
C LEU A 356 9.64 10.14 5.61
N ILE A 357 8.57 9.87 4.87
CA ILE A 357 7.22 10.22 5.30
C ILE A 357 6.50 8.94 5.66
N VAL A 358 5.81 8.94 6.80
CA VAL A 358 5.02 7.82 7.31
C VAL A 358 3.61 8.31 7.59
N SER A 359 2.64 7.55 7.12
CA SER A 359 1.22 7.70 7.38
C SER A 359 0.69 6.44 8.06
N GLY A 360 -0.22 6.63 9.01
CA GLY A 360 -0.79 5.54 9.78
C GLY A 360 -2.18 5.15 9.31
N LEU A 361 -2.56 3.90 9.58
CA LEU A 361 -3.88 3.38 9.22
C LEU A 361 -5.02 4.04 10.03
N TYR A 362 -4.75 4.31 11.31
CA TYR A 362 -5.68 4.92 12.27
C TYR A 362 -5.08 6.13 13.00
N ALA A 363 -3.87 6.54 12.64
CA ALA A 363 -3.19 7.66 13.29
C ALA A 363 -3.59 8.99 12.66
N ASP A 364 -3.59 10.04 13.48
CA ASP A 364 -3.75 11.41 13.00
C ASP A 364 -2.42 11.98 12.49
N GLY A 365 -2.50 12.79 11.43
CA GLY A 365 -1.36 13.48 10.87
C GLY A 365 -0.36 12.57 10.14
N LEU A 366 0.83 13.12 9.89
CA LEU A 366 1.93 12.46 9.19
C LEU A 366 3.19 12.59 10.04
N LEU A 367 3.99 11.53 10.06
CA LEU A 367 5.35 11.60 10.56
C LEU A 367 6.28 11.94 9.39
N ASN A 368 7.01 13.05 9.49
CA ASN A 368 7.98 13.50 8.50
C ASN A 368 9.37 13.51 9.14
N ILE A 369 10.18 12.50 8.80
CA ILE A 369 11.57 12.37 9.26
C ILE A 369 12.47 13.03 8.21
N THR A 370 13.39 13.86 8.69
CA THR A 370 14.25 14.70 7.84
C THR A 370 15.72 14.52 8.21
N TRP A 371 16.60 14.43 7.22
CA TRP A 371 18.05 14.41 7.43
C TRP A 371 18.76 15.18 6.33
N ASP A 372 20.02 15.56 6.57
CA ASP A 372 20.87 16.13 5.53
C ASP A 372 21.40 15.02 4.61
N PRO A 373 21.05 15.01 3.31
CA PRO A 373 21.57 14.02 2.35
C PRO A 373 23.10 14.10 2.16
N THR A 374 23.71 15.24 2.49
CA THR A 374 25.14 15.49 2.31
C THR A 374 26.00 15.00 3.47
N GLU A 375 25.45 14.97 4.69
CA GLU A 375 26.16 14.50 5.89
C GLU A 375 26.40 12.98 5.90
N ASN A 376 25.63 12.21 5.12
CA ASN A 376 25.70 10.74 5.07
C ASN A 376 26.51 10.17 3.89
N ARG A 377 27.35 10.98 3.22
CA ARG A 377 28.32 10.50 2.21
C ARG A 377 29.60 10.00 2.91
N HIS A 378 29.52 8.84 3.55
CA HIS A 378 30.70 8.11 4.05
C HIS A 378 30.85 6.75 3.39
#